data_AF-A0AAU8II40-F1
#
_entry.id   AF-A0AAU8II40-F1
#
_cell.length_a   1.000
_cell.length_b   1.000
_cell.length_c   1.000
_cell.angle_alpha   90.00
_cell.angle_beta   90.00
_cell.angle_gamma   90.00
#
_symmetry.space_group_name_H-M   'P 1'
#
loop_
_entity.id
_entity.type
_entity.pdbx_description
1 polymer ?
#
loop_
_entity_poly.entity_id
_entity_poly.type
_entity_poly.pdbx_seq_one_letter_code
_entity_poly.pdbx_strand_id
1 'polypeptide(L)'
;MKKSDEVLFGTNTQQTPHQLISRKVQCHHDQSVDLETQPVYLSTHKHIESHFLTCFVSLVIARLLVRRLKGKYSIPVLMENLRKAACSHIEGNYYLFDYYDEVLADTGKAFGIDFGKKCLSLGAIKKILGKVKKG
;
A
#
# COMPACT_ATOMS: atom_id res chain seq x y z
N MET A 1 11.38 61.35 0.35
CA MET A 1 10.95 62.74 0.60
C MET A 1 9.62 62.69 1.33
N LYS A 2 9.63 63.12 2.61
CA LYS A 2 8.48 63.39 3.51
C LYS A 2 7.63 62.16 3.90
N LYS A 3 7.24 61.94 5.16
CA LYS A 3 7.45 62.56 6.49
C LYS A 3 6.77 61.56 7.47
N SER A 4 7.43 61.13 8.54
CA SER A 4 7.05 61.38 9.97
C SER A 4 5.57 61.14 10.28
N ASP A 5 5.21 60.38 11.31
CA ASP A 5 5.28 60.84 12.70
C ASP A 5 5.54 59.64 13.65
N GLU A 6 6.59 59.66 14.45
CA GLU A 6 6.62 60.13 15.87
C GLU A 6 5.86 59.17 16.82
N VAL A 7 6.58 58.40 17.66
CA VAL A 7 6.90 58.74 19.08
C VAL A 7 5.74 58.26 19.99
N LEU A 8 5.87 57.50 21.08
CA LEU A 8 6.84 57.51 22.19
C LEU A 8 6.55 56.27 23.09
N PHE A 9 7.44 56.11 24.08
CA PHE A 9 7.28 55.35 25.33
C PHE A 9 7.63 53.88 25.32
N GLY A 10 8.88 53.64 25.72
CA GLY A 10 9.26 52.41 26.37
C GLY A 10 8.70 52.33 27.79
N THR A 11 8.55 51.10 28.27
CA THR A 11 8.85 50.74 29.64
C THR A 11 9.59 49.41 29.61
N ASN A 12 10.77 49.45 30.23
CA ASN A 12 11.53 48.29 30.63
C ASN A 12 10.73 47.56 31.71
N THR A 13 10.36 46.31 31.46
CA THR A 13 10.19 45.31 32.51
C THR A 13 10.78 44.01 32.01
N GLN A 14 11.98 43.71 32.48
CA GLN A 14 12.48 42.35 32.56
C GLN A 14 11.46 41.51 33.33
N GLN A 15 10.92 40.46 32.71
CA GLN A 15 10.43 39.32 33.47
C GLN A 15 10.47 38.04 32.63
N THR A 16 11.28 37.10 33.11
CA THR A 16 11.50 35.77 32.57
C THR A 16 10.42 34.79 33.12
N PRO A 17 10.47 33.49 32.76
CA PRO A 17 9.36 32.74 32.20
C PRO A 17 8.57 32.01 33.31
N HIS A 18 7.42 31.44 32.96
CA HIS A 18 6.50 30.70 33.83
C HIS A 18 5.48 31.56 34.60
N GLN A 19 4.26 31.03 34.59
CA GLN A 19 3.07 31.44 35.34
C GLN A 19 2.18 32.50 34.69
N LEU A 20 1.30 32.05 33.78
CA LEU A 20 -0.11 32.47 33.78
C LEU A 20 -0.95 31.48 32.97
N ILE A 21 -1.35 30.39 33.62
CA ILE A 21 -2.50 29.58 33.22
C ILE A 21 -3.76 30.27 33.75
N SER A 22 -4.79 30.31 32.89
CA SER A 22 -6.21 30.60 33.16
C SER A 22 -6.65 32.06 33.33
N ARG A 23 -7.19 32.60 32.24
CA ARG A 23 -8.50 33.29 32.20
C ARG A 23 -8.93 33.42 30.72
N LYS A 24 -9.68 32.43 30.21
CA LYS A 24 -11.15 32.44 30.08
C LYS A 24 -11.63 33.46 29.03
N VAL A 25 -11.48 33.09 27.76
CA VAL A 25 -12.26 33.68 26.66
C VAL A 25 -13.48 32.79 26.46
N GLN A 26 -14.59 33.21 27.04
CA GLN A 26 -15.90 32.65 26.75
C GLN A 26 -16.35 33.21 25.40
N CYS A 27 -16.24 32.43 24.33
CA CYS A 27 -16.83 32.77 23.03
C CYS A 27 -18.29 32.30 23.03
N HIS A 28 -19.23 33.24 23.08
CA HIS A 28 -20.64 32.96 22.82
C HIS A 28 -20.84 32.68 21.32
N HIS A 29 -21.29 31.46 21.05
CA HIS A 29 -22.18 31.09 19.95
C HIS A 29 -21.75 31.49 18.53
N ASP A 30 -20.82 30.71 17.97
CA ASP A 30 -20.95 30.27 16.58
C ASP A 30 -20.81 28.74 16.58
N GLN A 31 -21.80 28.06 16.01
CA GLN A 31 -21.95 26.61 16.06
C GLN A 31 -20.90 25.97 15.13
N SER A 32 -19.73 25.64 15.67
CA SER A 32 -18.90 24.55 15.14
C SER A 32 -19.02 23.40 16.11
N VAL A 33 -19.63 22.31 15.64
CA VAL A 33 -19.74 21.05 16.36
C VAL A 33 -18.37 20.63 16.85
N ASP A 34 -18.25 20.64 18.17
CA ASP A 34 -17.26 19.94 18.95
C ASP A 34 -17.28 18.46 18.56
N LEU A 35 -16.41 18.11 17.63
CA LEU A 35 -15.88 16.76 17.54
C LEU A 35 -14.43 16.92 17.91
N GLU A 36 -14.17 17.04 19.23
CA GLU A 36 -13.21 16.20 19.94
C GLU A 36 -12.48 15.32 18.94
N THR A 37 -11.39 15.85 18.40
CA THR A 37 -10.50 15.09 17.56
C THR A 37 -9.97 14.02 18.49
N GLN A 38 -10.67 12.88 18.61
CA GLN A 38 -10.07 11.67 19.13
C GLN A 38 -8.87 11.49 18.22
N PRO A 39 -7.64 11.72 18.71
CA PRO A 39 -6.50 11.32 17.94
C PRO A 39 -6.63 9.80 18.00
N VAL A 40 -7.03 9.18 16.90
CA VAL A 40 -6.92 7.73 16.74
C VAL A 40 -5.42 7.44 16.58
N TYR A 41 -4.69 7.66 17.68
CA TYR A 41 -3.29 7.35 17.89
C TYR A 41 -3.21 5.91 18.43
N LEU A 42 -3.98 5.02 17.81
CA LEU A 42 -4.05 3.60 18.15
C LEU A 42 -4.03 2.78 16.87
N SER A 43 -3.01 3.01 16.06
CA SER A 43 -2.35 1.91 15.38
C SER A 43 -0.98 1.79 16.01
N THR A 44 -0.79 0.76 16.83
CA THR A 44 0.48 0.38 17.42
C THR A 44 1.56 0.55 16.36
N HIS A 45 2.58 1.39 16.57
CA HIS A 45 3.65 1.71 15.60
C HIS A 45 4.16 0.46 14.83
N LYS A 46 4.20 -0.68 15.54
CA LYS A 46 4.53 -2.01 15.05
C LYS A 46 3.62 -2.56 13.92
N HIS A 47 2.31 -2.27 13.94
CA HIS A 47 1.38 -2.69 12.88
C HIS A 47 1.56 -1.87 11.60
N ILE A 48 1.87 -0.57 11.73
CA ILE A 48 2.13 0.32 10.59
C ILE A 48 3.42 -0.10 9.87
N GLU A 49 4.47 -0.39 10.64
CA GLU A 49 5.76 -0.87 10.11
C GLU A 49 5.62 -2.22 9.39
N SER A 50 4.87 -3.16 9.96
CA SER A 50 4.63 -4.47 9.34
C SER A 50 3.82 -4.35 8.05
N HIS A 51 2.77 -3.51 8.04
CA HIS A 51 1.98 -3.25 6.82
C HIS A 51 2.84 -2.60 5.72
N PHE A 52 3.69 -1.64 6.09
CA PHE A 52 4.59 -0.99 5.14
C PHE A 52 5.58 -1.99 4.53
N LEU A 53 6.16 -2.88 5.34
CA LEU A 53 7.08 -3.90 4.85
C LEU A 53 6.39 -4.88 3.89
N THR A 54 5.22 -5.42 4.24
CA THR A 54 4.51 -6.35 3.35
C THR A 54 4.07 -5.67 2.05
N CYS A 55 3.64 -4.41 2.12
CA CYS A 55 3.31 -3.61 0.93
C CYS A 55 4.55 -3.40 0.06
N PHE A 56 5.68 -3.03 0.66
CA PHE A 56 6.94 -2.86 -0.05
C PHE A 56 7.38 -4.15 -0.76
N VAL A 57 7.36 -5.30 -0.06
CA VAL A 57 7.70 -6.59 -0.66
C VAL A 57 6.77 -6.93 -1.83
N SER A 58 5.46 -6.73 -1.65
CA SER A 58 4.46 -6.95 -2.70
C SER A 58 4.72 -6.09 -3.94
N LEU A 59 5.02 -4.80 -3.75
CA LEU A 59 5.37 -3.87 -4.84
C LEU A 59 6.67 -4.26 -5.53
N VAL A 60 7.68 -4.72 -4.80
CA VAL A 60 8.96 -5.19 -5.36
C VAL A 60 8.72 -6.43 -6.23
N ILE A 61 7.91 -7.39 -5.77
CA ILE A 61 7.55 -8.58 -6.55
C ILE A 61 6.81 -8.16 -7.82
N ALA A 62 5.80 -7.28 -7.74
CA ALA A 62 5.07 -6.78 -8.89
C ALA A 62 5.99 -6.09 -9.91
N ARG A 63 6.92 -5.23 -9.46
CA ARG A 63 7.91 -4.58 -10.32
C ARG A 63 8.90 -5.58 -10.95
N LEU A 64 9.29 -6.63 -10.22
CA LEU A 64 10.15 -7.68 -10.75
C LEU A 64 9.45 -8.44 -11.90
N LEU A 65 8.19 -8.81 -11.70
CA LEU A 65 7.37 -9.47 -12.73
C LEU A 65 7.32 -8.63 -14.02
N VAL A 66 7.02 -7.33 -13.91
CA VAL A 66 6.99 -6.41 -15.06
C VAL A 66 8.34 -6.32 -15.75
N ARG A 67 9.45 -6.24 -14.99
CA ARG A 67 10.81 -6.21 -15.57
C ARG A 67 11.16 -7.50 -16.30
N ARG A 68 10.76 -8.67 -15.78
CA ARG A 68 10.95 -9.97 -16.45
C ARG A 68 10.20 -10.04 -17.78
N LEU A 69 9.04 -9.39 -17.85
CA LEU A 69 8.23 -9.23 -19.06
C LEU A 69 8.66 -8.04 -19.94
N LYS A 70 9.86 -7.48 -19.69
CA LYS A 70 10.42 -6.33 -20.43
C LYS A 70 9.49 -5.11 -20.49
N GLY A 71 8.61 -4.93 -19.50
CA GLY A 71 7.67 -3.80 -19.46
C GLY A 71 6.54 -3.88 -20.49
N LYS A 72 6.27 -5.05 -21.08
CA LYS A 72 5.20 -5.22 -22.10
C LYS A 72 3.78 -4.96 -21.56
N TYR A 73 3.57 -5.20 -20.26
CA TYR A 73 2.25 -5.10 -19.62
C TYR A 73 2.31 -4.19 -18.38
N SER A 74 1.21 -3.49 -18.09
CA SER A 74 1.07 -2.70 -16.87
C SER A 74 0.84 -3.61 -15.65
N ILE A 75 1.23 -3.15 -14.46
CA ILE A 75 1.00 -3.88 -13.20
C ILE A 75 -0.47 -4.31 -13.03
N PRO A 76 -1.49 -3.43 -13.18
CA PRO A 76 -2.87 -3.83 -12.95
C PRO A 76 -3.35 -4.93 -13.91
N VAL A 77 -2.95 -4.87 -15.20
CA VAL A 77 -3.28 -5.91 -16.19
C VAL A 77 -2.64 -7.23 -15.80
N LEU A 78 -1.37 -7.21 -15.42
CA LEU A 78 -0.65 -8.42 -15.02
C LEU A 78 -1.26 -9.06 -13.76
N MET A 79 -1.60 -8.25 -12.75
CA MET A 79 -2.24 -8.76 -11.53
C MET A 79 -3.63 -9.34 -11.81
N GLU A 80 -4.41 -8.71 -12.68
CA GLU A 80 -5.73 -9.21 -13.05
C GLU A 80 -5.66 -10.55 -13.80
N ASN A 81 -4.73 -10.68 -14.75
CA ASN A 81 -4.55 -11.91 -15.49
C ASN A 81 -4.02 -13.06 -14.62
N LEU A 82 -3.07 -12.76 -13.72
CA LEU A 82 -2.60 -13.75 -12.73
C LEU A 82 -3.70 -14.18 -11.76
N ARG A 83 -4.59 -13.26 -11.38
CA ARG A 83 -5.76 -13.57 -10.54
C ARG A 83 -6.74 -14.49 -11.26
N LYS A 84 -7.02 -14.23 -12.54
CA LYS A 84 -7.88 -15.08 -13.37
C LYS A 84 -7.26 -16.44 -13.68
N ALA A 85 -5.93 -16.54 -13.72
CA ALA A 85 -5.21 -17.80 -13.90
C ALA A 85 -5.33 -18.76 -12.69
N ALA A 86 -5.97 -18.34 -11.60
CA ALA A 86 -6.23 -19.21 -10.47
C ALA A 86 -7.05 -20.43 -10.89
N CYS A 87 -6.72 -21.60 -10.35
CA CYS A 87 -7.42 -22.84 -10.69
C CYS A 87 -8.58 -23.14 -9.74
N SER A 88 -9.64 -23.75 -10.28
CA SER A 88 -10.75 -24.30 -9.53
C SER A 88 -10.56 -25.79 -9.31
N HIS A 89 -10.92 -26.29 -8.13
CA HIS A 89 -10.94 -27.74 -7.88
C HIS A 89 -12.16 -28.36 -8.57
N ILE A 90 -11.96 -29.45 -9.32
CA ILE A 90 -13.09 -30.20 -9.90
C ILE A 90 -13.43 -31.38 -9.00
N GLU A 91 -12.60 -32.42 -9.03
CA GLU A 91 -12.89 -33.70 -8.38
C GLU A 91 -11.60 -34.49 -8.15
N GLY A 92 -11.52 -35.19 -7.01
CA GLY A 92 -10.40 -36.05 -6.65
C GLY A 92 -9.08 -35.29 -6.55
N ASN A 93 -8.15 -35.54 -7.48
CA ASN A 93 -6.84 -34.90 -7.51
C ASN A 93 -6.68 -33.90 -8.66
N TYR A 94 -7.76 -33.51 -9.33
CA TYR A 94 -7.70 -32.67 -10.53
C TYR A 94 -8.13 -31.23 -10.27
N TYR A 95 -7.43 -30.30 -10.93
CA TYR A 95 -7.66 -28.87 -10.89
C TYR A 95 -7.81 -28.33 -12.31
N LEU A 96 -8.81 -27.46 -12.50
CA LEU A 96 -9.15 -26.80 -13.76
C LEU A 96 -8.57 -25.40 -13.82
N PHE A 97 -7.95 -25.07 -14.94
CA PHE A 97 -7.59 -23.72 -15.35
C PHE A 97 -8.54 -23.33 -16.48
N ASP A 98 -9.46 -22.42 -16.19
CA ASP A 98 -10.52 -21.95 -17.07
C ASP A 98 -10.14 -20.68 -17.86
N TYR A 99 -9.07 -20.01 -17.46
CA TYR A 99 -8.58 -18.78 -18.07
C TYR A 99 -7.21 -18.95 -18.74
N TYR A 100 -7.09 -18.47 -19.98
CA TYR A 100 -5.83 -18.40 -20.72
C TYR A 100 -5.86 -17.23 -21.70
N ASP A 101 -4.81 -16.41 -21.69
CA ASP A 101 -4.66 -15.25 -22.56
C ASP A 101 -3.20 -15.08 -23.02
N GLU A 102 -2.96 -14.08 -23.87
CA GLU A 102 -1.62 -13.76 -24.36
C GLU A 102 -0.66 -13.33 -23.24
N VAL A 103 -1.18 -12.68 -22.18
CA VAL A 103 -0.36 -12.24 -21.05
C VAL A 103 0.14 -13.45 -20.25
N LEU A 104 -0.70 -14.48 -20.07
CA LEU A 104 -0.32 -15.74 -19.45
C LEU A 104 0.60 -16.56 -20.34
N ALA A 105 0.43 -16.52 -21.66
CA ALA A 105 1.36 -17.16 -22.58
C ALA A 105 2.78 -16.57 -22.44
N ASP A 106 2.89 -15.25 -22.45
CA ASP A 106 4.16 -14.54 -22.28
C ASP A 106 4.75 -14.72 -20.88
N THR A 107 3.90 -14.69 -19.85
CA THR A 107 4.30 -14.95 -18.46
C THR A 107 4.81 -16.38 -18.33
N GLY A 108 4.11 -17.35 -18.87
CA GLY A 108 4.52 -18.75 -18.89
C GLY A 108 5.88 -18.93 -19.55
N LYS A 109 6.09 -18.29 -20.71
CA LYS A 109 7.38 -18.30 -21.42
C LYS A 109 8.51 -17.66 -20.61
N ALA A 110 8.24 -16.55 -19.91
CA ALA A 110 9.22 -15.85 -19.09
C ALA A 110 9.64 -16.65 -17.84
N PHE A 111 8.73 -17.45 -17.26
CA PHE A 111 8.97 -18.23 -16.05
C PHE A 111 9.20 -19.73 -16.31
N GLY A 112 9.11 -20.19 -17.56
CA GLY A 112 9.23 -21.61 -17.92
C GLY A 112 8.07 -22.47 -17.41
N ILE A 113 6.88 -21.88 -17.25
CA ILE A 113 5.66 -22.53 -16.78
C ILE A 113 4.65 -22.56 -17.92
N ASP A 114 4.01 -23.69 -18.14
CA ASP A 114 2.98 -23.83 -19.17
C ASP A 114 1.59 -23.70 -18.56
N PHE A 115 0.96 -22.53 -18.73
CA PHE A 115 -0.41 -22.23 -18.28
C PHE A 115 -1.50 -22.71 -19.25
N GLY A 116 -1.15 -23.24 -20.43
CA GLY A 116 -2.15 -23.69 -21.41
C GLY A 116 -2.85 -25.00 -21.02
N LYS A 117 -2.41 -25.64 -19.94
CA LYS A 117 -2.95 -26.92 -19.48
C LYS A 117 -4.23 -26.70 -18.69
N LYS A 118 -5.37 -26.95 -19.36
CA LYS A 118 -6.70 -26.82 -18.76
C LYS A 118 -6.90 -27.71 -17.53
N CYS A 119 -6.39 -28.93 -17.50
CA CYS A 119 -6.55 -29.84 -16.37
C CYS A 119 -5.20 -30.36 -15.88
N LEU A 120 -4.91 -30.20 -14.60
CA LEU A 120 -3.70 -30.69 -13.96
C LEU A 120 -4.03 -31.51 -12.72
N SER A 121 -3.29 -32.60 -12.52
CA SER A 121 -3.35 -33.32 -11.25
C SER A 121 -2.53 -32.60 -10.18
N LEU A 122 -2.88 -32.80 -8.90
CA LEU A 122 -2.15 -32.26 -7.75
C LEU A 122 -0.68 -32.67 -7.79
N GLY A 123 -0.38 -33.90 -8.24
CA GLY A 123 0.99 -34.38 -8.43
C GLY A 123 1.76 -33.59 -9.49
N ALA A 124 1.12 -33.23 -10.60
CA ALA A 124 1.73 -32.41 -11.64
C ALA A 124 1.99 -30.97 -11.14
N ILE A 125 1.03 -30.38 -10.42
CA ILE A 125 1.18 -29.04 -9.81
C ILE A 125 2.35 -29.05 -8.82
N LYS A 126 2.40 -30.04 -7.92
CA LYS A 126 3.52 -30.23 -6.97
C LYS A 126 4.86 -30.38 -7.69
N LYS A 127 4.90 -31.08 -8.82
CA LYS A 127 6.12 -31.23 -9.63
C LYS A 127 6.57 -29.91 -10.24
N ILE A 128 5.64 -29.08 -10.72
CA ILE A 128 5.94 -27.72 -11.23
C ILE A 128 6.48 -26.85 -10.09
N LEU A 129 5.80 -26.80 -8.95
CA LEU A 129 6.26 -26.04 -7.77
C LEU A 129 7.63 -26.53 -7.26
N GLY A 130 7.86 -27.84 -7.29
CA GLY A 130 9.14 -28.45 -6.91
C GLY A 130 10.31 -28.08 -7.84
N LYS A 131 10.05 -27.76 -9.11
CA LYS A 131 11.08 -27.24 -10.02
C LYS A 131 11.50 -25.81 -9.66
N VAL A 132 10.54 -24.97 -9.24
CA VAL A 132 10.79 -23.57 -8.87
C VAL A 132 11.63 -23.47 -7.59
N LYS A 133 11.47 -24.40 -6.63
CA LYS A 133 12.24 -24.43 -5.38
C LYS A 133 13.73 -24.79 -5.54
N LYS A 134 14.11 -25.42 -6.66
CA LYS A 134 15.48 -25.93 -6.87
C LYS A 134 16.44 -24.91 -7.49
N GLY A 135 15.96 -23.70 -7.81
CA GLY A 135 16.78 -22.58 -8.30
C GLY A 135 16.92 -21.50 -7.25
#